data_AF-A0A699R7G6-F1
#
_entry.id   AF-A0A699R7G6-F1
#
_cell.length_a   1.000
_cell.length_b   1.000
_cell.length_c   1.000
_cell.angle_alpha   90.00
_cell.angle_beta   90.00
_cell.angle_gamma   90.00
#
_symmetry.space_group_name_H-M   'P 1'
#
loop_
_entity.id
_entity.type
_entity.pdbx_description
1 polymer ?
#
loop_
_entity_poly.entity_id
_entity_poly.type
_entity_poly.pdbx_seq_one_letter_code
_entity_poly.pdbx_strand_id
1 'polypeptide(L)'
;KWLWKNKHDEENTVIRNKSHLVAKGYAQREGVDFEESFAPVARLEVVRLFIAYAAHKSFTVYHMDVKTAFLYGPLKEEVYVNQPDGFVDPYHTDKVYRLKKALYGLKQAPRAWRN
;
A
#
# COMPACT_ATOMS: atom_id res chain seq x y z
N LYS A 1 2.79 12.14 -1.41
CA LYS A 1 1.83 13.06 -0.75
C LYS A 1 1.66 12.60 0.69
N TRP A 2 1.80 13.51 1.65
CA TRP A 2 1.42 13.22 3.03
C TRP A 2 -0.10 13.35 3.19
N LEU A 3 -0.69 12.39 3.87
CA LEU A 3 -2.06 12.45 4.35
C LEU A 3 -2.00 12.40 5.87
N TRP A 4 -2.51 13.45 6.52
CA TRP A 4 -2.64 13.50 7.97
C TRP A 4 -4.11 13.50 8.34
N LYS A 5 -4.48 12.67 9.31
CA LYS A 5 -5.85 12.58 9.82
C LYS A 5 -5.83 12.20 11.30
N ASN A 6 -6.58 12.94 12.11
CA ASN A 6 -6.81 12.57 13.50
C ASN A 6 -7.97 11.59 13.57
N LYS A 7 -7.78 10.52 14.34
CA LYS A 7 -8.84 9.62 14.74
C LYS A 7 -9.40 10.17 16.05
N HIS A 8 -10.69 10.41 16.07
CA HIS A 8 -11.43 10.81 17.25
C HIS A 8 -12.25 9.63 17.80
N ASP A 9 -12.56 9.67 19.09
CA ASP A 9 -13.59 8.80 19.70
C ASP A 9 -14.99 9.41 19.55
N GLU A 10 -15.97 8.81 20.22
CA GLU A 10 -17.38 9.24 20.19
C GLU A 10 -17.58 10.62 20.84
N GLU A 11 -16.71 11.00 21.77
CA GLU A 11 -16.71 12.31 22.45
C GLU A 11 -15.87 13.36 21.70
N ASN A 12 -15.43 13.03 20.48
CA ASN A 12 -14.61 13.87 19.61
C ASN A 12 -13.21 14.18 20.17
N THR A 13 -12.73 13.40 21.14
CA THR A 13 -11.36 13.50 21.67
C THR A 13 -10.38 12.80 20.74
N VAL A 14 -9.23 13.43 20.48
CA VAL A 14 -8.19 12.86 19.60
C VAL A 14 -7.54 11.66 20.28
N ILE A 15 -7.88 10.46 19.81
CA ILE A 15 -7.29 9.21 20.32
C ILE A 15 -6.03 8.79 19.56
N ARG A 16 -5.86 9.22 18.30
CA ARG A 16 -4.68 8.86 17.50
C ARG A 16 -4.46 9.78 16.30
N ASN A 17 -3.23 10.25 16.15
CA ASN A 17 -2.79 10.92 14.92
C ASN A 17 -2.35 9.86 13.90
N LYS A 18 -2.89 9.93 12.68
CA LYS A 18 -2.50 9.07 11.56
C LYS A 18 -1.80 9.91 10.50
N SER A 19 -0.59 9.52 10.13
CA SER A 19 0.11 10.05 8.97
C SER A 19 0.43 8.92 8.00
N HIS A 20 0.19 9.15 6.71
CA HIS A 20 0.56 8.21 5.65
C HIS A 20 1.29 8.94 4.54
N LEU A 21 2.44 8.39 4.14
CA LEU A 21 3.10 8.77 2.90
C LEU A 21 2.56 7.88 1.78
N VAL A 22 1.91 8.50 0.80
CA VAL A 22 1.33 7.82 -0.35
C VAL A 22 2.06 8.26 -1.61
N ALA A 23 2.47 7.30 -2.43
CA ALA A 23 3.04 7.55 -3.74
C ALA A 23 1.95 8.09 -4.69
N LYS A 24 2.32 9.04 -5.54
CA LYS A 24 1.41 9.61 -6.56
C LYS A 24 1.38 8.69 -7.79
N GLY A 25 0.96 7.43 -7.67
CA GLY A 25 1.04 6.50 -8.81
C GLY A 25 0.16 6.84 -10.02
N TYR A 26 -0.74 7.82 -9.90
CA TYR A 26 -1.41 8.41 -11.07
C TYR A 26 -0.45 9.23 -11.96
N ALA A 27 0.70 9.63 -11.43
CA ALA A 27 1.74 10.34 -12.17
C ALA A 27 2.79 9.40 -12.77
N GLN A 28 2.73 8.09 -12.45
CA GLN A 28 3.62 7.10 -13.05
C GLN A 28 3.21 6.83 -14.50
N ARG A 29 4.20 6.69 -15.39
CA ARG A 29 4.04 6.37 -16.81
C ARG A 29 4.38 4.89 -17.04
N GLU A 30 3.46 4.18 -17.68
CA GLU A 30 3.68 2.81 -18.10
C GLU A 30 4.83 2.73 -19.13
N GLY A 31 5.66 1.70 -19.04
CA GLY A 31 6.87 1.52 -19.84
C GLY A 31 8.06 2.41 -19.45
N VAL A 32 7.88 3.32 -18.49
CA VAL A 32 8.96 4.17 -17.94
C VAL A 32 9.14 3.91 -16.44
N ASP A 33 8.08 4.10 -15.67
CA ASP A 33 8.11 4.00 -14.20
C ASP A 33 7.64 2.62 -13.68
N PHE A 34 6.94 1.86 -14.53
CA PHE A 34 6.50 0.48 -14.28
C PHE A 34 6.16 -0.20 -15.61
N GLU A 35 6.34 -1.52 -15.69
CA GLU A 35 5.97 -2.30 -16.88
C GLU A 35 4.53 -2.81 -16.84
N GLU A 36 4.06 -3.27 -15.67
CA GLU A 36 2.73 -3.85 -15.53
C GLU A 36 2.08 -3.44 -14.19
N SER A 37 0.76 -3.24 -14.21
CA SER A 37 -0.03 -3.09 -12.99
C SER A 37 -0.54 -4.45 -12.52
N PHE A 38 -0.27 -4.82 -11.27
CA PHE A 38 -0.73 -6.09 -10.69
C PHE A 38 -1.82 -5.86 -9.66
N ALA A 39 -2.89 -6.66 -9.69
CA ALA A 39 -3.92 -6.67 -8.65
C ALA A 39 -4.31 -8.14 -8.36
N PRO A 40 -3.88 -8.73 -7.23
CA PRO A 40 -4.30 -10.06 -6.85
C PRO A 40 -5.72 -10.01 -6.29
N VAL A 41 -6.72 -10.01 -7.18
CA VAL A 41 -8.12 -10.12 -6.78
C VAL A 41 -8.55 -11.57 -6.94
N ALA A 42 -8.84 -12.24 -5.82
CA ALA A 42 -9.44 -13.57 -5.86
C ALA A 42 -10.83 -13.47 -6.51
N ARG A 43 -11.13 -14.37 -7.46
CA ARG A 43 -12.45 -14.44 -8.08
C ARG A 43 -13.49 -14.86 -7.04
N LEU A 44 -14.62 -14.15 -7.03
CA LEU A 44 -15.68 -14.41 -6.05
C LEU A 44 -16.23 -15.85 -6.14
N GLU A 45 -16.26 -16.43 -7.34
CA GLU A 45 -16.63 -17.83 -7.59
C GLU A 45 -15.75 -18.81 -6.81
N VAL A 46 -14.43 -18.60 -6.85
CA VAL A 46 -13.45 -19.44 -6.14
C VAL A 46 -13.60 -19.28 -4.63
N VAL A 47 -13.79 -18.05 -4.17
CA VAL A 47 -14.03 -17.77 -2.73
C VAL A 47 -15.31 -18.45 -2.25
N ARG A 48 -16.39 -18.39 -3.03
CA ARG A 48 -17.67 -19.06 -2.71
C ARG A 48 -17.50 -20.57 -2.66
N LEU A 49 -16.81 -21.16 -3.64
CA LEU A 49 -16.52 -22.60 -3.67
C LEU A 49 -15.69 -23.02 -2.46
N PHE A 50 -14.66 -22.25 -2.11
CA PHE A 50 -13.82 -22.51 -0.93
C PHE A 50 -14.65 -22.51 0.36
N ILE A 51 -15.49 -21.48 0.57
CA ILE A 51 -16.35 -21.38 1.76
C ILE A 51 -17.36 -22.53 1.80
N ALA A 52 -18.01 -22.85 0.67
CA ALA A 52 -18.96 -23.96 0.59
C ALA A 52 -18.30 -25.30 0.93
N TYR A 53 -17.09 -25.54 0.42
CA TYR A 53 -16.32 -26.75 0.72
C TYR A 53 -15.89 -26.81 2.19
N ALA A 54 -15.38 -25.69 2.74
CA ALA A 54 -15.00 -25.61 4.15
C ALA A 54 -16.20 -25.89 5.07
N ALA A 55 -17.38 -25.33 4.76
CA ALA A 55 -18.61 -25.62 5.49
C ALA A 55 -19.01 -27.10 5.39
N HIS A 56 -18.95 -27.69 4.19
CA HIS A 56 -19.26 -29.11 3.98
C HIS A 56 -18.32 -30.05 4.75
N LYS A 57 -17.05 -29.68 4.90
CA LYS A 57 -16.06 -30.44 5.67
C LYS A 57 -15.98 -30.05 7.15
N SER A 58 -16.85 -29.15 7.61
CA SER A 58 -16.83 -28.60 8.97
C SER A 58 -15.48 -28.01 9.37
N PHE A 59 -14.77 -27.40 8.42
CA PHE A 59 -13.50 -26.73 8.67
C PHE A 59 -13.73 -25.35 9.29
N THR A 60 -12.91 -25.01 10.29
CA THR A 60 -12.83 -23.66 10.82
C THR A 60 -12.00 -22.78 9.89
N VAL A 61 -12.58 -21.68 9.41
CA VAL A 61 -11.90 -20.69 8.57
C VAL A 61 -11.48 -19.51 9.43
N TYR A 62 -10.20 -19.13 9.34
CA TYR A 62 -9.66 -17.94 9.98
C TYR A 62 -9.39 -16.86 8.94
N HIS A 63 -9.72 -15.60 9.27
CA HIS A 63 -9.42 -14.44 8.43
C HIS A 63 -8.32 -13.61 9.08
N MET A 64 -7.31 -13.22 8.30
CA MET A 64 -6.21 -12.37 8.74
C MET A 64 -6.10 -11.16 7.82
N ASP A 65 -6.23 -9.96 8.40
CA ASP A 65 -5.94 -8.70 7.73
C ASP A 65 -4.52 -8.24 8.09
N VAL A 66 -3.64 -8.20 7.08
CA VAL A 66 -2.24 -7.78 7.26
C VAL A 66 -2.16 -6.27 7.12
N LYS A 67 -2.05 -5.59 8.27
CA LYS A 67 -1.75 -4.15 8.29
C LYS A 67 -0.41 -3.90 7.62
N THR A 68 -0.33 -2.83 6.83
CA THR A 68 0.91 -2.35 6.22
C THR A 68 1.64 -3.35 5.32
N ALA A 69 0.94 -4.34 4.74
CA ALA A 69 1.52 -5.39 3.88
C ALA A 69 2.50 -4.84 2.82
N PHE A 70 2.17 -3.72 2.17
CA PHE A 70 3.05 -3.10 1.17
C PHE A 70 4.35 -2.55 1.76
N LEU A 71 4.35 -2.04 2.99
CA LEU A 71 5.54 -1.47 3.64
C LEU A 71 6.59 -2.54 4.02
N TYR A 72 6.29 -3.82 3.86
CA TYR A 72 7.22 -4.92 4.06
C TYR A 72 7.73 -5.53 2.75
N GLY A 73 7.03 -5.32 1.64
CA GLY A 73 7.44 -5.82 0.33
C GLY A 73 8.66 -5.06 -0.20
N PRO A 74 9.79 -5.74 -0.51
CA PRO A 74 10.90 -5.10 -1.20
C PRO A 74 10.47 -4.69 -2.62
N LEU A 75 10.89 -3.50 -3.05
CA LEU A 75 10.75 -3.09 -4.45
C LEU A 75 11.90 -3.70 -5.26
N LYS A 76 11.58 -4.32 -6.40
CA LYS A 76 12.59 -4.77 -7.35
C LYS A 76 13.07 -3.62 -8.23
N GLU A 77 12.17 -2.70 -8.53
CA GLU A 77 12.41 -1.52 -9.36
C GLU A 77 12.95 -0.35 -8.52
N GLU A 78 13.83 0.46 -9.12
CA GLU A 78 14.26 1.71 -8.50
C GLU A 78 13.20 2.78 -8.67
N VAL A 79 12.53 3.14 -7.57
CA VAL A 79 11.50 4.17 -7.55
C VAL A 79 11.97 5.35 -6.74
N TYR A 80 11.87 6.54 -7.34
CA TYR A 80 12.15 7.81 -6.67
C TYR A 80 10.85 8.56 -6.42
N VAL A 81 10.81 9.30 -5.31
CA VAL A 81 9.71 10.20 -4.96
C VAL A 81 10.26 11.56 -4.63
N ASN A 82 9.54 12.60 -5.06
CA ASN A 82 9.85 13.97 -4.65
C ASN A 82 9.82 14.09 -3.13
N GLN A 83 10.64 15.00 -2.62
CA GLN A 83 10.61 15.37 -1.22
C GLN A 83 9.19 15.80 -0.84
N PRO A 84 8.65 15.27 0.27
CA PRO A 84 7.30 15.61 0.65
C PRO A 84 7.21 17.07 1.09
N ASP A 85 6.06 17.69 0.79
CA ASP A 85 5.73 19.02 1.29
C ASP A 85 5.89 19.07 2.83
N GLY A 86 6.64 20.07 3.32
CA GLY A 86 6.97 20.23 4.75
C GLY A 86 8.22 19.45 5.23
N PHE A 87 8.84 18.63 4.38
CA PHE A 87 10.06 17.87 4.68
C PHE A 87 11.16 18.08 3.63
N VAL A 88 11.08 19.15 2.85
CA VAL A 88 12.09 19.50 1.84
C VAL A 88 13.37 19.97 2.55
N ASP A 89 14.51 19.37 2.20
CA ASP A 89 15.82 19.80 2.67
C ASP A 89 16.14 21.19 2.08
N PRO A 90 16.35 22.23 2.91
CA PRO A 90 16.60 23.59 2.43
C PRO A 90 17.94 23.72 1.68
N TYR A 91 18.90 22.83 1.91
CA TYR A 91 20.19 22.82 1.23
C TYR A 91 20.20 21.98 -0.05
N HIS A 92 19.20 21.12 -0.22
CA HIS A 92 19.13 20.18 -1.35
C HIS A 92 17.69 20.04 -1.85
N THR A 93 17.11 21.16 -2.27
CA THR A 93 15.70 21.25 -2.67
C THR A 93 15.39 20.45 -3.94
N ASP A 94 16.39 20.18 -4.77
CA ASP A 94 16.33 19.44 -6.03
C ASP A 94 16.44 17.92 -5.86
N LYS A 95 16.83 17.43 -4.68
CA LYS A 95 16.98 16.00 -4.44
C LYS A 95 15.63 15.28 -4.36
N VAL A 96 15.69 13.99 -4.64
CA VAL A 96 14.58 13.04 -4.52
C VAL A 96 14.94 11.91 -3.56
N TYR A 97 13.94 11.28 -2.97
CA TYR A 97 14.14 10.11 -2.12
C TYR A 97 13.97 8.81 -2.90
N ARG A 98 14.93 7.90 -2.76
CA ARG A 98 14.81 6.53 -3.26
C ARG A 98 14.00 5.67 -2.30
N LEU A 99 12.95 5.02 -2.79
CA LEU A 99 12.16 4.08 -2.01
C LEU A 99 12.89 2.74 -1.89
N LYS A 100 13.07 2.28 -0.65
CA LYS A 100 13.61 0.94 -0.36
C LYS A 100 12.53 -0.14 -0.28
N LYS A 101 11.28 0.25 -0.08
CA LYS A 101 10.13 -0.63 0.13
C LYS A 101 8.90 -0.07 -0.58
N ALA A 102 7.96 -0.95 -0.91
CA ALA A 102 6.75 -0.54 -1.60
C ALA A 102 5.90 0.41 -0.75
N LEU A 103 5.41 1.48 -1.36
CA LEU A 103 4.47 2.42 -0.76
C LEU A 103 3.08 2.24 -1.36
N TYR A 104 2.07 2.60 -0.57
CA TYR A 104 0.71 2.68 -1.08
C TYR A 104 0.64 3.66 -2.24
N GLY A 105 -0.19 3.33 -3.24
CA GLY A 105 -0.38 4.16 -4.43
C GLY A 105 0.60 3.90 -5.57
N LEU A 106 1.67 3.12 -5.39
CA LEU A 106 2.48 2.65 -6.53
C LEU A 106 1.71 1.60 -7.34
N LYS A 107 1.80 1.66 -8.67
CA LYS A 107 1.16 0.72 -9.59
C LYS A 107 1.65 -0.73 -9.42
N GLN A 108 2.91 -0.89 -9.04
CA GLN A 108 3.57 -2.18 -8.82
C GLN A 108 3.60 -2.65 -7.36
N ALA A 109 3.15 -1.83 -6.38
CA ALA A 109 3.17 -2.21 -4.96
C ALA A 109 2.47 -3.55 -4.65
N PRO A 110 1.35 -3.91 -5.30
CA PRO A 110 0.71 -5.20 -5.05
C PRO A 110 1.56 -6.42 -5.43
N ARG A 111 2.49 -6.27 -6.40
CA ARG A 111 3.42 -7.33 -6.79
C ARG A 111 4.52 -7.53 -5.73
N ALA A 112 4.96 -6.45 -5.09
CA ALA A 112 5.99 -6.48 -4.05
C ALA A 112 5.57 -7.31 -2.81
N TRP A 113 4.26 -7.43 -2.55
CA TRP A 113 3.73 -8.27 -1.47
C TRP A 113 3.80 -9.78 -1.76
N ARG A 114 3.79 -10.19 -3.04
CA ARG A 114 3.69 -11.61 -3.41
C ARG A 114 5.03 -12.37 -3.37
N ASN A 115 6.17 -11.67 -3.34
CA ASN A 115 7.51 -12.27 -3.44
C ASN A 115 8.10 -12.63 -2.07
#